data_AF-A0A3L7T2R8-F1
#
_entry.id   AF-A0A3L7T2R8-F1
#
_cell.length_a   1.000
_cell.length_b   1.000
_cell.length_c   1.000
_cell.angle_alpha   90.00
_cell.angle_beta   90.00
_cell.angle_gamma   90.00
#
_symmetry.space_group_name_H-M   'P 1'
#
loop_
_entity.id
_entity.type
_entity.pdbx_description
1 polymer ?
#
loop_
_entity_poly.entity_id
_entity_poly.type
_entity_poly.pdbx_seq_one_letter_code
_entity_poly.pdbx_strand_id
1 'polypeptide(L)'
;MLRLIPLAFAGFIAFLFLIAIPFETYCAEPQNEVLPEDLGTRKFGSDWESFLGKNSNSVSSEKGITPWPASGPKIIWGARMAEGYSMPAISKGRAFLFDQAKGTARLRCCNSENGKELWSFTYDSDYQDLYGYSNGPRCYPVVDGARVYILGPEGLLHCINIANGKVLWKINTVADFGVVQNFFGVGSTPTIEGN
;
A
#
# COMPACT_ATOMS: atom_id res chain seq x y z
N MET A 1 -22.58 -70.60 23.14
CA MET A 1 -22.12 -70.71 24.55
C MET A 1 -20.71 -70.14 24.55
N LEU A 2 -20.36 -68.98 25.09
CA LEU A 2 -20.88 -68.13 26.17
C LEU A 2 -21.64 -66.89 25.67
N ARG A 3 -22.25 -66.16 26.61
CA ARG A 3 -23.25 -65.10 26.44
C ARG A 3 -22.88 -63.89 27.34
N LEU A 4 -23.30 -62.68 26.91
CA LEU A 4 -23.58 -61.43 27.69
C LEU A 4 -22.39 -60.45 27.90
N ILE A 5 -22.46 -59.12 27.75
CA ILE A 5 -23.54 -58.09 27.56
C ILE A 5 -22.91 -56.76 26.98
N PRO A 6 -23.71 -55.79 26.46
CA PRO A 6 -23.31 -54.65 25.62
C PRO A 6 -23.32 -53.27 26.35
N LEU A 7 -23.21 -52.18 25.55
CA LEU A 7 -23.20 -50.72 25.83
C LEU A 7 -21.79 -50.13 26.01
N ALA A 8 -21.39 -49.04 25.33
CA ALA A 8 -22.12 -47.80 25.15
C ALA A 8 -21.88 -47.09 23.80
N PHE A 9 -22.93 -46.40 23.36
CA PHE A 9 -22.94 -45.35 22.35
C PHE A 9 -22.12 -44.13 22.83
N ALA A 10 -21.22 -43.64 21.99
CA ALA A 10 -20.86 -42.23 21.78
C ALA A 10 -19.87 -42.24 20.60
N GLY A 11 -20.21 -41.87 19.37
CA GLY A 11 -20.82 -40.58 19.04
C GLY A 11 -19.73 -39.51 18.94
N PHE A 12 -18.77 -39.67 18.03
CA PHE A 12 -17.90 -38.56 17.60
C PHE A 12 -17.72 -38.66 16.08
N ILE A 13 -18.71 -38.12 15.37
CA ILE A 13 -18.51 -37.66 13.99
C ILE A 13 -17.50 -36.53 14.11
N ALA A 14 -16.28 -36.76 13.63
CA ALA A 14 -15.30 -35.70 13.42
C ALA A 14 -15.88 -34.74 12.37
N PHE A 15 -16.58 -33.71 12.83
CA PHE A 15 -16.88 -32.54 12.02
C PHE A 15 -15.54 -31.89 11.69
N LEU A 16 -15.06 -32.16 10.48
CA LEU A 16 -14.07 -31.35 9.81
C LEU A 16 -14.71 -29.97 9.62
N PHE A 17 -14.64 -29.10 10.63
CA PHE A 17 -14.82 -27.68 10.42
C PHE A 17 -13.58 -27.21 9.65
N LEU A 18 -13.63 -27.39 8.32
CA LEU A 18 -13.00 -26.45 7.42
C LEU A 18 -13.63 -25.11 7.77
N ILE A 19 -12.97 -24.38 8.68
CA ILE A 19 -13.18 -22.95 8.81
C ILE A 19 -12.67 -22.39 7.49
N ALA A 20 -13.55 -22.36 6.49
CA ALA A 20 -13.45 -21.40 5.42
C ALA A 20 -13.49 -20.06 6.13
N ILE A 21 -12.31 -19.50 6.43
CA ILE A 21 -12.20 -18.09 6.77
C ILE A 21 -12.84 -17.40 5.57
N PRO A 22 -14.00 -16.75 5.72
CA PRO A 22 -14.65 -16.14 4.58
C PRO A 22 -13.66 -15.14 4.03
N PHE A 23 -13.26 -15.35 2.78
CA PHE A 23 -12.45 -14.40 2.00
C PHE A 23 -13.18 -13.05 1.83
N GLU A 24 -14.43 -12.96 2.32
CA GLU A 24 -15.37 -11.86 2.11
C GLU A 24 -15.11 -10.58 2.92
N THR A 25 -14.16 -10.49 3.86
CA THR A 25 -14.11 -9.32 4.75
C THR A 25 -12.92 -8.37 4.59
N TYR A 26 -12.10 -8.50 3.53
CA TYR A 26 -11.03 -7.51 3.25
C TYR A 26 -11.38 -6.50 2.16
N CYS A 27 -12.53 -6.63 1.51
CA CYS A 27 -13.01 -5.65 0.55
C CYS A 27 -14.05 -4.76 1.22
N ALA A 28 -13.70 -3.51 1.55
CA ALA A 28 -14.74 -2.50 1.68
C ALA A 28 -15.43 -2.39 0.32
N GLU A 29 -16.71 -2.79 0.25
CA GLU A 29 -17.55 -2.69 -0.94
C GLU A 29 -17.34 -1.31 -1.63
N PRO A 30 -16.94 -1.25 -2.91
CA PRO A 30 -16.61 0.00 -3.61
C PRO A 30 -17.83 0.89 -3.88
N GLN A 31 -19.01 0.53 -3.41
CA GLN A 31 -20.26 1.15 -3.80
C GLN A 31 -20.46 2.48 -3.05
N ASN A 32 -20.17 3.58 -3.76
CA ASN A 32 -20.39 4.99 -3.41
C ASN A 32 -19.25 5.74 -2.70
N GLU A 33 -17.98 5.33 -2.89
CA GLU A 33 -16.88 6.20 -2.47
C GLU A 33 -16.83 7.47 -3.35
N VAL A 34 -17.08 8.62 -2.72
CA VAL A 34 -16.97 9.92 -3.36
C VAL A 34 -15.52 10.16 -3.73
N LEU A 35 -15.24 10.27 -5.03
CA LEU A 35 -13.92 10.65 -5.52
C LEU A 35 -13.52 12.01 -4.92
N PRO A 36 -12.27 12.17 -4.49
CA PRO A 36 -11.84 13.42 -3.91
C PRO A 36 -11.71 14.49 -4.98
N GLU A 37 -11.85 15.72 -4.54
CA GLU A 37 -11.55 16.89 -5.36
C GLU A 37 -10.12 16.81 -5.91
N ASP A 38 -9.98 17.18 -7.19
CA ASP A 38 -8.68 17.33 -7.82
C ASP A 38 -8.05 18.65 -7.36
N LEU A 39 -6.94 18.55 -6.62
CA LEU A 39 -6.21 19.71 -6.12
C LEU A 39 -5.21 20.27 -7.15
N GLY A 40 -5.08 19.64 -8.31
CA GLY A 40 -4.19 20.06 -9.36
C GLY A 40 -4.75 21.27 -10.12
N THR A 41 -3.88 22.25 -10.38
CA THR A 41 -4.16 23.39 -11.26
C THR A 41 -3.55 23.21 -12.65
N ARG A 42 -2.74 22.16 -12.85
CA ARG A 42 -2.15 21.81 -14.16
C ARG A 42 -3.22 21.59 -15.23
N LYS A 43 -2.94 22.10 -16.44
CA LYS A 43 -3.86 21.99 -17.61
C LYS A 43 -3.65 20.71 -18.43
N PHE A 44 -2.50 20.08 -18.30
CA PHE A 44 -2.11 18.89 -19.06
C PHE A 44 -1.21 17.98 -18.20
N GLY A 45 -1.03 16.75 -18.65
CA GLY A 45 -0.28 15.70 -17.93
C GLY A 45 -1.20 14.67 -17.30
N SER A 46 -0.65 13.48 -17.09
CA SER A 46 -1.27 12.34 -16.44
C SER A 46 -0.84 12.23 -14.98
N ASP A 47 -1.71 11.66 -14.17
CA ASP A 47 -1.33 11.15 -12.86
C ASP A 47 -0.40 9.93 -13.01
N TRP A 48 0.33 9.61 -11.95
CA TRP A 48 1.24 8.47 -11.88
C TRP A 48 0.90 7.66 -10.64
N GLU A 49 -0.18 6.90 -10.75
CA GLU A 49 -0.90 6.33 -9.61
C GLU A 49 -0.24 5.08 -9.03
N SER A 50 0.61 4.39 -9.80
CA SER A 50 1.17 3.09 -9.45
C SER A 50 2.61 2.90 -9.95
N PHE A 51 3.23 1.80 -9.53
CA PHE A 51 4.54 1.39 -10.04
C PHE A 51 4.52 1.25 -11.56
N LEU A 52 5.57 1.75 -12.22
CA LEU A 52 5.71 1.82 -13.69
C LEU A 52 4.63 2.67 -14.40
N GLY A 53 3.81 3.42 -13.66
CA GLY A 53 2.79 4.32 -14.17
C GLY A 53 1.55 3.61 -14.72
N LYS A 54 0.59 4.41 -15.23
CA LYS A 54 -0.73 3.95 -15.70
C LYS A 54 -0.69 2.80 -16.72
N ASN A 55 0.34 2.75 -17.56
CA ASN A 55 0.50 1.73 -18.60
C ASN A 55 1.49 0.61 -18.21
N SER A 56 1.95 0.61 -16.95
CA SER A 56 2.90 -0.36 -16.39
C SER A 56 4.18 -0.54 -17.22
N ASN A 57 4.66 0.52 -17.85
CA ASN A 57 5.79 0.47 -18.80
C ASN A 57 6.91 1.50 -18.50
N SER A 58 6.81 2.23 -17.38
CA SER A 58 7.76 3.29 -16.99
C SER A 58 7.91 4.43 -18.01
N VAL A 59 6.87 4.69 -18.81
CA VAL A 59 6.90 5.75 -19.82
C VAL A 59 5.83 6.80 -19.55
N SER A 60 6.27 8.05 -19.43
CA SER A 60 5.43 9.24 -19.45
C SER A 60 5.03 9.58 -20.90
N SER A 61 3.76 9.92 -21.09
CA SER A 61 3.21 10.28 -22.42
C SER A 61 3.43 11.76 -22.75
N GLU A 62 3.75 12.56 -21.74
CA GLU A 62 3.94 14.00 -21.80
C GLU A 62 5.05 14.38 -22.78
N LYS A 63 4.82 15.48 -23.51
CA LYS A 63 5.73 16.03 -24.52
C LYS A 63 6.06 17.48 -24.18
N GLY A 64 7.08 18.04 -24.84
CA GLY A 64 7.50 19.42 -24.63
C GLY A 64 8.19 19.68 -23.28
N ILE A 65 8.63 18.63 -22.59
CA ILE A 65 9.39 18.75 -21.34
C ILE A 65 10.84 19.18 -21.63
N THR A 66 11.37 18.87 -22.81
CA THR A 66 12.75 19.16 -23.24
C THR A 66 12.75 20.01 -24.53
N PRO A 67 13.83 20.76 -24.81
CA PRO A 67 15.10 20.85 -24.08
C PRO A 67 15.00 21.66 -22.77
N TRP A 68 15.83 21.31 -21.79
CA TRP A 68 16.02 22.11 -20.57
C TRP A 68 17.09 23.19 -20.79
N PRO A 69 17.02 24.32 -20.06
CA PRO A 69 18.13 25.28 -20.06
C PRO A 69 19.39 24.64 -19.46
N ALA A 70 20.56 25.22 -19.72
CA ALA A 70 21.84 24.70 -19.21
C ALA A 70 21.89 24.58 -17.68
N SER A 71 21.13 25.41 -16.95
CA SER A 71 20.97 25.35 -15.50
C SER A 71 20.05 24.22 -15.01
N GLY A 72 19.44 23.46 -15.92
CA GLY A 72 18.40 22.48 -15.62
C GLY A 72 17.02 23.09 -15.35
N PRO A 73 15.99 22.25 -15.20
CA PRO A 73 14.64 22.69 -14.89
C PRO A 73 14.58 23.36 -13.50
N LYS A 74 13.67 24.33 -13.34
CA LYS A 74 13.44 24.97 -12.05
C LYS A 74 12.91 23.94 -11.05
N ILE A 75 13.55 23.85 -9.89
CA ILE A 75 13.03 23.08 -8.74
C ILE A 75 11.85 23.85 -8.14
N ILE A 76 10.67 23.23 -8.10
CA ILE A 76 9.44 23.83 -7.55
C ILE A 76 9.30 23.59 -6.05
N TRP A 77 9.62 22.39 -5.59
CA TRP A 77 9.65 22.00 -4.18
C TRP A 77 10.47 20.72 -4.02
N GLY A 78 10.82 20.39 -2.78
CA GLY A 78 11.45 19.12 -2.42
C GLY A 78 10.96 18.66 -1.05
N ALA A 79 10.96 17.36 -0.82
CA ALA A 79 10.57 16.76 0.45
C ALA A 79 11.76 15.99 1.05
N ARG A 80 11.99 16.16 2.36
CA ARG A 80 12.95 15.32 3.08
C ARG A 80 12.33 13.95 3.27
N MET A 81 13.05 12.90 2.85
CA MET A 81 12.69 11.50 3.07
C MET A 81 13.56 10.94 4.19
N ALA A 82 13.03 9.95 4.91
CA ALA A 82 13.81 9.12 5.81
C ALA A 82 14.36 7.90 5.05
N GLU A 83 14.41 6.72 5.65
CA GLU A 83 14.83 5.50 4.96
C GLU A 83 13.75 5.00 4.01
N GLY A 84 14.17 4.31 2.94
CA GLY A 84 13.27 3.65 1.99
C GLY A 84 13.70 3.77 0.53
N TYR A 85 13.08 2.94 -0.30
CA TYR A 85 13.26 2.87 -1.75
C TYR A 85 11.96 3.19 -2.51
N SER A 86 10.91 3.54 -1.78
CA SER A 86 9.62 3.90 -2.37
C SER A 86 9.73 5.17 -3.20
N MET A 87 9.34 5.08 -4.46
CA MET A 87 8.96 6.20 -5.32
C MET A 87 7.61 6.78 -4.87
N PRO A 88 7.34 8.06 -5.19
CA PRO A 88 6.04 8.65 -4.94
C PRO A 88 4.97 8.11 -5.91
N ALA A 89 3.72 8.14 -5.47
CA ALA A 89 2.57 8.12 -6.38
C ALA A 89 1.94 9.51 -6.45
N ILE A 90 1.42 9.89 -7.62
CA ILE A 90 0.71 11.16 -7.83
C ILE A 90 -0.71 10.85 -8.28
N SER A 91 -1.71 11.41 -7.60
CA SER A 91 -3.11 11.34 -8.05
C SER A 91 -3.89 12.57 -7.60
N LYS A 92 -4.71 13.16 -8.48
CA LYS A 92 -5.67 14.22 -8.13
C LYS A 92 -5.06 15.39 -7.35
N GLY A 93 -3.89 15.85 -7.79
CA GLY A 93 -3.16 16.96 -7.16
C GLY A 93 -2.49 16.60 -5.82
N ARG A 94 -2.38 15.31 -5.50
CA ARG A 94 -1.74 14.79 -4.27
C ARG A 94 -0.51 13.97 -4.62
N ALA A 95 0.54 14.13 -3.82
CA ALA A 95 1.76 13.35 -3.86
C ALA A 95 1.86 12.48 -2.60
N PHE A 96 1.98 11.17 -2.78
CA PHE A 96 2.05 10.17 -1.73
C PHE A 96 3.49 9.73 -1.54
N LEU A 97 4.08 10.01 -0.37
CA LEU A 97 5.47 9.73 -0.04
C LEU A 97 5.52 8.71 1.09
N PHE A 98 6.13 7.55 0.86
CA PHE A 98 6.23 6.47 1.85
C PHE A 98 7.68 6.28 2.29
N ASP A 99 7.96 6.50 3.57
CA ASP A 99 9.28 6.32 4.18
C ASP A 99 9.19 5.66 5.56
N GLN A 100 10.33 5.23 6.09
CA GLN A 100 10.46 4.76 7.48
C GLN A 100 11.45 5.65 8.23
N ALA A 101 11.00 6.22 9.34
CA ALA A 101 11.79 7.07 10.21
C ALA A 101 11.80 6.51 11.63
N LYS A 102 12.96 6.05 12.11
CA LYS A 102 13.20 5.68 13.52
C LYS A 102 12.17 4.69 14.09
N GLY A 103 11.89 3.60 13.37
CA GLY A 103 10.93 2.60 13.82
C GLY A 103 9.46 2.94 13.52
N THR A 104 9.22 4.00 12.76
CA THR A 104 7.87 4.39 12.34
C THR A 104 7.81 4.46 10.82
N ALA A 105 6.96 3.62 10.22
CA ALA A 105 6.61 3.73 8.82
C ALA A 105 5.58 4.85 8.63
N ARG A 106 5.74 5.66 7.58
CA ARG A 106 4.98 6.90 7.39
C ARG A 106 4.62 7.12 5.93
N LEU A 107 3.32 7.24 5.68
CA LEU A 107 2.78 7.75 4.43
C LEU A 107 2.40 9.22 4.61
N ARG A 108 3.04 10.12 3.86
CA ARG A 108 2.65 11.53 3.77
C ARG A 108 1.88 11.77 2.48
N CYS A 109 0.78 12.51 2.60
CA CYS A 109 0.10 13.10 1.45
C CYS A 109 0.41 14.59 1.40
N CYS A 110 1.07 15.03 0.34
CA CYS A 110 1.39 16.43 0.09
C CYS A 110 0.57 16.95 -1.10
N ASN A 111 0.31 18.25 -1.16
CA ASN A 111 -0.13 18.89 -2.39
C ASN A 111 0.99 18.75 -3.44
N SER A 112 0.68 18.21 -4.63
CA SER A 112 1.69 17.87 -5.64
C SER A 112 2.37 19.08 -6.28
N GLU A 113 1.77 20.27 -6.18
CA GLU A 113 2.27 21.47 -6.85
C GLU A 113 3.20 22.31 -5.97
N ASN A 114 3.08 22.20 -4.65
CA ASN A 114 3.86 23.00 -3.70
C ASN A 114 4.50 22.21 -2.55
N GLY A 115 4.22 20.90 -2.43
CA GLY A 115 4.80 20.03 -1.42
C GLY A 115 4.24 20.20 -0.01
N LYS A 116 3.24 21.08 0.20
CA LYS A 116 2.60 21.27 1.52
C LYS A 116 1.94 19.97 1.96
N GLU A 117 2.28 19.48 3.15
CA GLU A 117 1.61 18.32 3.75
C GLU A 117 0.12 18.63 3.98
N LEU A 118 -0.73 17.71 3.53
CA LEU A 118 -2.18 17.72 3.70
C LEU A 118 -2.58 16.85 4.89
N TRP A 119 -1.98 15.65 4.97
CA TRP A 119 -2.12 14.73 6.09
C TRP A 119 -0.94 13.74 6.09
N SER A 120 -0.75 13.07 7.23
CA SER A 120 0.17 11.94 7.36
C SER A 120 -0.48 10.79 8.11
N PHE A 121 -0.16 9.57 7.67
CA PHE A 121 -0.49 8.33 8.34
C PHE A 121 0.81 7.65 8.78
N THR A 122 0.82 7.11 9.99
CA THR A 122 1.98 6.43 10.57
C THR A 122 1.57 5.15 11.26
N TYR A 123 2.48 4.18 11.29
CA TYR A 123 2.38 3.00 12.12
C TYR A 123 3.77 2.52 12.56
N ASP A 124 3.82 1.78 13.67
CA ASP A 124 5.07 1.24 14.19
C ASP A 124 5.61 0.14 13.26
N SER A 125 6.89 0.24 12.89
CA SER A 125 7.60 -0.75 12.10
C SER A 125 8.98 -0.96 12.71
N ASP A 126 9.13 -2.08 13.39
CA ASP A 126 10.39 -2.57 13.95
C ASP A 126 11.19 -3.41 12.95
N TYR A 127 10.72 -3.48 11.70
CA TYR A 127 11.39 -4.23 10.64
C TYR A 127 12.84 -3.78 10.49
N GLN A 128 13.74 -4.76 10.44
CA GLN A 128 15.13 -4.56 10.07
C GLN A 128 15.53 -5.53 8.97
N ASP A 129 16.19 -5.01 7.93
CA ASP A 129 16.73 -5.87 6.89
C ASP A 129 17.95 -6.65 7.40
N LEU A 130 18.14 -7.86 6.87
CA LEU A 130 19.16 -8.79 7.40
C LEU A 130 20.60 -8.40 7.01
N TYR A 131 20.78 -7.45 6.10
CA TYR A 131 22.06 -6.95 5.62
C TYR A 131 22.41 -5.55 6.15
N GLY A 132 21.48 -4.86 6.81
CA GLY A 132 21.65 -3.53 7.38
C GLY A 132 21.78 -2.40 6.34
N TYR A 133 21.19 -2.55 5.15
CA TYR A 133 21.26 -1.51 4.11
C TYR A 133 20.25 -0.39 4.30
N SER A 134 18.97 -0.73 4.39
CA SER A 134 17.86 0.15 4.71
C SER A 134 16.64 -0.70 5.01
N ASN A 135 15.97 -0.32 6.10
CA ASN A 135 14.82 -1.05 6.63
C ASN A 135 13.57 -0.95 5.74
N GLY A 136 13.60 -0.13 4.68
CA GLY A 136 12.47 0.08 3.79
C GLY A 136 11.73 1.38 4.11
N PRO A 137 10.52 1.58 3.57
CA PRO A 137 9.74 0.67 2.73
C PRO A 137 10.31 0.47 1.32
N ARG A 138 9.92 -0.64 0.68
CA ARG A 138 10.35 -1.01 -0.68
C ARG A 138 9.23 -0.98 -1.71
N CYS A 139 8.00 -1.23 -1.26
CA CYS A 139 6.83 -1.11 -2.13
C CYS A 139 6.46 0.35 -2.36
N TYR A 140 5.85 0.61 -3.50
CA TYR A 140 5.34 1.92 -3.89
C TYR A 140 3.89 2.09 -3.42
N PRO A 141 3.47 3.30 -3.02
CA PRO A 141 2.06 3.61 -2.91
C PRO A 141 1.35 3.33 -4.24
N VAL A 142 0.14 2.80 -4.15
CA VAL A 142 -0.74 2.57 -5.31
C VAL A 142 -2.04 3.32 -5.04
N VAL A 143 -2.48 4.13 -5.99
CA VAL A 143 -3.73 4.87 -5.87
C VAL A 143 -4.77 4.29 -6.82
N ASP A 144 -5.97 4.08 -6.31
CA ASP A 144 -7.14 3.72 -7.11
C ASP A 144 -8.38 4.42 -6.53
N GLY A 145 -9.05 5.22 -7.37
CA GLY A 145 -10.20 6.03 -6.96
C GLY A 145 -9.92 6.90 -5.72
N ALA A 146 -10.65 6.65 -4.63
CA ALA A 146 -10.54 7.37 -3.37
C ALA A 146 -9.58 6.71 -2.35
N ARG A 147 -8.80 5.71 -2.78
CA ARG A 147 -7.97 4.85 -1.93
C ARG A 147 -6.50 4.91 -2.32
N VAL A 148 -5.63 4.89 -1.32
CA VAL A 148 -4.19 4.66 -1.46
C VAL A 148 -3.81 3.42 -0.68
N TYR A 149 -3.06 2.54 -1.32
CA TYR A 149 -2.58 1.29 -0.76
C TYR A 149 -1.07 1.38 -0.52
N ILE A 150 -0.63 0.93 0.65
CA ILE A 150 0.79 0.81 0.98
C ILE A 150 1.06 -0.57 1.58
N LEU A 151 2.21 -1.15 1.23
CA LEU A 151 2.66 -2.43 1.77
C LEU A 151 4.05 -2.26 2.37
N GLY A 152 4.11 -2.28 3.70
CA GLY A 152 5.36 -2.15 4.43
C GLY A 152 6.26 -3.40 4.33
N PRO A 153 7.55 -3.25 4.64
CA PRO A 153 8.53 -4.34 4.57
C PRO A 153 8.21 -5.48 5.54
N GLU A 154 7.51 -5.20 6.65
CA GLU A 154 6.96 -6.19 7.59
C GLU A 154 5.71 -6.93 7.09
N GLY A 155 5.20 -6.61 5.90
CA GLY A 155 4.03 -7.28 5.33
C GLY A 155 2.68 -6.76 5.84
N LEU A 156 2.62 -5.51 6.30
CA LEU A 156 1.36 -4.83 6.62
C LEU A 156 0.85 -4.08 5.39
N LEU A 157 -0.26 -4.57 4.82
CA LEU A 157 -0.97 -3.91 3.73
C LEU A 157 -2.06 -3.01 4.33
N HIS A 158 -2.03 -1.72 4.00
CA HIS A 158 -3.04 -0.76 4.41
C HIS A 158 -3.78 -0.20 3.20
N CYS A 159 -5.10 -0.08 3.32
CA CYS A 159 -5.92 0.75 2.44
C CYS A 159 -6.35 2.00 3.20
N ILE A 160 -6.05 3.16 2.63
CA ILE A 160 -6.17 4.46 3.29
C ILE A 160 -7.00 5.38 2.40
N ASN A 161 -7.92 6.13 2.99
CA ASN A 161 -8.68 7.14 2.28
C ASN A 161 -7.78 8.32 1.87
N ILE A 162 -7.74 8.66 0.57
CA ILE A 162 -6.77 9.65 0.09
C ILE A 162 -7.10 11.09 0.49
N ALA A 163 -8.35 11.39 0.88
CA ALA A 163 -8.76 12.73 1.24
C ALA A 163 -8.28 13.12 2.65
N ASN A 164 -8.26 12.16 3.59
CA ASN A 164 -8.05 12.45 5.00
C ASN A 164 -7.03 11.54 5.71
N GLY A 165 -6.45 10.55 5.04
CA GLY A 165 -5.45 9.65 5.62
C GLY A 165 -6.03 8.60 6.59
N LYS A 166 -7.35 8.46 6.66
CA LYS A 166 -7.99 7.46 7.53
C LYS A 166 -7.82 6.06 6.96
N VAL A 167 -7.34 5.13 7.77
CA VAL A 167 -7.29 3.70 7.40
C VAL A 167 -8.72 3.19 7.22
N LEU A 168 -8.99 2.59 6.07
CA LEU A 168 -10.25 1.94 5.73
C LEU A 168 -10.21 0.47 6.17
N TRP A 169 -9.11 -0.22 5.87
CA TRP A 169 -8.84 -1.58 6.32
C TRP A 169 -7.33 -1.85 6.29
N LYS A 170 -6.91 -2.95 6.95
CA LYS A 170 -5.54 -3.44 6.92
C LYS A 170 -5.51 -4.97 6.89
N ILE A 171 -4.49 -5.53 6.27
CA ILE A 171 -4.18 -6.97 6.23
C ILE A 171 -2.78 -7.17 6.79
N ASN A 172 -2.63 -8.18 7.66
CA ASN A 172 -1.32 -8.63 8.11
C ASN A 172 -0.95 -9.90 7.34
N THR A 173 -0.12 -9.77 6.31
CA THR A 173 0.23 -10.89 5.43
C THR A 173 1.07 -11.97 6.12
N VAL A 174 1.77 -11.63 7.22
CA VAL A 174 2.49 -12.59 8.06
C VAL A 174 1.48 -13.48 8.79
N ALA A 175 0.48 -12.87 9.43
CA ALA A 175 -0.54 -13.58 10.19
C ALA A 175 -1.50 -14.36 9.28
N ASP A 176 -1.94 -13.74 8.18
CA ASP A 176 -3.03 -14.24 7.36
C ASP A 176 -2.55 -15.21 6.27
N PHE A 177 -1.31 -15.05 5.79
CA PHE A 177 -0.78 -15.82 4.66
C PHE A 177 0.57 -16.49 4.95
N GLY A 178 1.12 -16.33 6.16
CA GLY A 178 2.40 -16.94 6.53
C GLY A 178 3.59 -16.34 5.78
N VAL A 179 3.51 -15.08 5.35
CA VAL A 179 4.67 -14.36 4.78
C VAL A 179 5.78 -14.33 5.83
N VAL A 180 6.96 -14.79 5.46
CA VAL A 180 8.13 -14.81 6.35
C VAL A 180 9.03 -13.60 6.07
N GLN A 181 9.77 -13.18 7.09
CA GLN A 181 10.85 -12.23 6.92
C GLN A 181 11.90 -12.82 5.96
N ASN A 182 12.09 -12.15 4.82
CA ASN A 182 13.19 -12.40 3.89
C ASN A 182 14.27 -11.33 4.06
N PHE A 183 15.41 -11.49 3.40
CA PHE A 183 16.57 -10.58 3.51
C PHE A 183 16.22 -9.09 3.48
N PHE A 184 15.29 -8.71 2.60
CA PHE A 184 14.88 -7.33 2.34
C PHE A 184 13.42 -7.02 2.73
N GLY A 185 12.70 -8.00 3.26
CA GLY A 185 11.29 -7.85 3.63
C GLY A 185 10.40 -7.87 2.39
N VAL A 186 9.15 -7.46 2.56
CA VAL A 186 8.20 -7.37 1.46
C VAL A 186 8.56 -6.19 0.55
N GLY A 187 8.82 -6.49 -0.72
CA GLY A 187 9.15 -5.51 -1.76
C GLY A 187 8.35 -5.65 -3.05
N SER A 188 7.32 -6.50 -3.04
CA SER A 188 6.43 -6.69 -4.20
C SER A 188 5.26 -5.71 -4.09
N THR A 189 5.31 -4.63 -4.86
CA THR A 189 4.24 -3.62 -4.86
C THR A 189 2.93 -4.25 -5.32
N PRO A 190 1.82 -4.07 -4.58
CA PRO A 190 0.54 -4.63 -4.95
C PRO A 190 0.05 -4.08 -6.29
N THR A 191 -0.76 -4.86 -7.01
CA THR A 191 -1.44 -4.44 -8.23
C THR A 191 -2.94 -4.53 -7.99
N ILE A 192 -3.70 -3.59 -8.55
CA ILE A 192 -5.16 -3.61 -8.50
C ILE A 192 -5.66 -4.43 -9.69
N GLU A 193 -6.48 -5.44 -9.41
CA GLU A 193 -7.15 -6.26 -10.42
C GLU A 193 -8.67 -6.12 -10.24
N GLY A 194 -9.39 -5.88 -11.34
CA GLY A 194 -10.85 -5.73 -11.33
C GLY A 194 -11.34 -4.28 -11.29
N ASN A 195 -12.66 -4.14 -11.16
CA ASN A 195 -13.40 -2.88 -11.02
C ASN A 195 -14.24 -2.91 -9.75
#